data_AF-A0A401QDC0-F1
#
_entry.id   AF-A0A401QDC0-F1
#
_cell.length_a   1.000
_cell.length_b   1.000
_cell.length_c   1.000
_cell.angle_alpha   90.00
_cell.angle_beta   90.00
_cell.angle_gamma   90.00
#
_symmetry.space_group_name_H-M   'P 1'
#
loop_
_entity.id
_entity.type
_entity.pdbx_description
1 polymer ?
#
loop_
_entity_poly.entity_id
_entity_poly.type
_entity_poly.pdbx_seq_one_letter_code
_entity_poly.pdbx_strand_id
1 'polypeptide(L)'
;MTGGSRRCIVVSTLAEARFYADHGFDDILYAYPLPFDKVDICMELAECLEMFHVLIDSEVALAELAKRRLKDGKSWLVWLKVDCSNGRGKLS
;
A
#
# COMPACT_ATOMS: atom_id res chain seq x y z
N MET A 1 -3.39 -10.72 13.58
CA MET A 1 -4.07 -10.12 14.75
C MET A 1 -3.19 -9.00 15.25
N THR A 2 -3.73 -7.83 15.57
CA THR A 2 -2.92 -6.64 15.93
C THR A 2 -2.24 -6.73 17.30
N GLY A 3 -2.51 -7.80 18.08
CA GLY A 3 -1.86 -8.03 19.38
C GLY A 3 -2.15 -6.95 20.43
N GLY A 4 -3.24 -6.20 20.28
CA GLY A 4 -3.56 -5.03 21.12
C GLY A 4 -2.88 -3.73 20.68
N SER A 5 -2.01 -3.78 19.66
CA SER A 5 -1.45 -2.59 19.02
C SER A 5 -2.40 -2.03 17.95
N ARG A 6 -2.19 -0.78 17.56
CA ARG A 6 -2.80 -0.17 16.36
C ARG A 6 -1.86 -0.31 15.16
N ARG A 7 -1.28 -1.50 14.96
CA ARG A 7 -0.32 -1.78 13.89
C ARG A 7 -0.63 -3.13 13.23
N CYS A 8 0.01 -3.38 12.09
CA CYS A 8 -0.04 -4.63 11.33
C CYS A 8 -1.47 -4.98 10.88
N ILE A 9 -2.12 -4.06 10.17
CA ILE A 9 -3.46 -4.28 9.60
C ILE A 9 -3.43 -4.33 8.08
N VAL A 10 -4.40 -5.03 7.52
CA VAL A 10 -4.63 -5.11 6.07
C VAL A 10 -5.97 -4.47 5.76
N VAL A 11 -5.98 -3.59 4.77
CA VAL A 11 -7.18 -2.88 4.30
C VAL A 11 -7.41 -3.17 2.83
N SER A 12 -8.66 -3.09 2.42
CA SER A 12 -9.14 -3.36 1.06
C SER A 12 -9.45 -2.09 0.28
N THR A 13 -9.55 -0.94 0.96
CA THR A 13 -9.79 0.38 0.34
C THR A 13 -8.88 1.47 0.92
N LEU A 14 -8.68 2.54 0.15
CA LEU A 14 -7.96 3.73 0.63
C LEU A 14 -8.78 4.54 1.65
N ALA A 15 -10.12 4.42 1.60
CA ALA A 15 -10.99 5.01 2.61
C ALA A 15 -10.76 4.35 3.99
N GLU A 16 -10.65 3.01 4.03
CA GLU A 16 -10.25 2.28 5.24
C GLU A 16 -8.84 2.69 5.69
N ALA A 17 -7.87 2.78 4.77
CA ALA A 17 -6.51 3.20 5.10
C ALA A 17 -6.48 4.57 5.80
N ARG A 18 -7.19 5.55 5.24
CA ARG A 18 -7.31 6.89 5.83
C ARG A 18 -8.03 6.85 7.17
N PHE A 19 -9.15 6.14 7.25
CA PHE A 19 -9.91 6.00 8.48
C PHE A 19 -9.03 5.46 9.63
N TYR A 20 -8.28 4.37 9.39
CA TYR A 20 -7.43 3.80 10.43
C TYR A 20 -6.23 4.72 10.77
N ALA A 21 -5.60 5.34 9.78
CA ALA A 21 -4.53 6.33 9.98
C ALA A 21 -4.98 7.48 10.89
N ASP A 22 -6.15 8.06 10.61
CA ASP A 22 -6.74 9.17 11.38
C ASP A 22 -7.07 8.75 12.84
N HIS A 23 -7.22 7.45 13.11
CA HIS A 23 -7.44 6.90 14.45
C HIS A 23 -6.15 6.35 15.11
N GLY A 24 -4.99 6.73 14.58
CA GLY A 24 -3.68 6.43 15.13
C GLY A 24 -3.19 5.02 14.86
N PHE A 25 -3.68 4.38 13.78
CA PHE A 25 -3.04 3.18 13.26
C PHE A 25 -1.84 3.52 12.38
N ASP A 26 -0.83 2.65 12.44
CA ASP A 26 0.32 2.62 11.54
C ASP A 26 0.48 1.18 11.00
N ASP A 27 1.49 0.90 10.19
CA ASP A 27 1.78 -0.40 9.61
C ASP A 27 0.55 -1.02 8.93
N ILE A 28 0.15 -0.35 7.84
CA ILE A 28 -1.08 -0.61 7.08
C ILE A 28 -0.71 -1.10 5.69
N LEU A 29 -1.17 -2.29 5.32
CA LEU A 29 -1.09 -2.82 3.96
C LEU A 29 -2.40 -2.57 3.21
N TYR A 30 -2.34 -1.79 2.14
CA TYR A 30 -3.41 -1.72 1.14
C TYR A 30 -3.31 -2.93 0.19
N ALA A 31 -4.06 -3.99 0.48
CA ALA A 31 -3.99 -5.28 -0.22
C ALA A 31 -4.85 -5.34 -1.48
N TYR A 32 -4.76 -4.30 -2.30
CA TYR A 32 -5.41 -4.24 -3.61
C TYR A 32 -4.41 -3.72 -4.65
N PRO A 33 -4.36 -4.32 -5.86
CA PRO A 33 -3.45 -3.86 -6.91
C PRO A 33 -3.61 -2.37 -7.16
N LEU A 34 -2.52 -1.61 -6.96
CA LEU A 34 -2.52 -0.16 -6.98
C LEU A 34 -3.03 0.38 -8.32
N PRO A 35 -4.16 1.11 -8.35
CA PRO A 35 -4.61 1.81 -9.55
C PRO A 35 -3.77 3.06 -9.80
N PHE A 36 -3.42 3.33 -11.06
CA PHE A 36 -2.59 4.49 -11.41
C PHE A 36 -3.20 5.84 -11.01
N ASP A 37 -4.53 5.95 -11.07
CA ASP A 37 -5.28 7.17 -10.68
C ASP A 37 -5.34 7.39 -9.16
N LYS A 38 -4.78 6.47 -8.36
CA LYS A 38 -4.77 6.53 -6.90
C LYS A 38 -3.37 6.68 -6.29
N VAL A 39 -2.33 6.78 -7.12
CA VAL A 39 -0.94 6.89 -6.67
C VAL A 39 -0.73 8.10 -5.75
N ASP A 40 -1.35 9.24 -6.05
CA ASP A 40 -1.19 10.45 -5.23
C ASP A 40 -1.76 10.26 -3.81
N ILE A 41 -2.90 9.56 -3.65
CA ILE A 41 -3.48 9.24 -2.33
C ILE A 41 -2.56 8.28 -1.56
N CYS A 42 -1.99 7.28 -2.25
CA CYS A 42 -1.02 6.37 -1.63
C CYS A 42 0.27 7.08 -1.22
N MET A 43 0.69 8.08 -1.99
CA MET A 43 1.85 8.93 -1.67
C MET A 43 1.60 9.72 -0.39
N GLU A 44 0.43 10.36 -0.25
CA GLU A 44 0.04 11.07 0.98
C GLU A 44 0.07 10.15 2.21
N LEU A 45 -0.49 8.94 2.10
CA LEU A 45 -0.49 7.96 3.18
C LEU A 45 0.92 7.47 3.52
N ALA A 46 1.77 7.21 2.51
CA ALA A 46 3.17 6.81 2.70
C ALA A 46 4.04 7.92 3.33
N GLU A 47 3.75 9.18 3.02
CA GLU A 47 4.42 10.30 3.66
C GLU A 47 3.95 10.48 5.11
N CYS A 48 2.66 10.29 5.39
CA CYS A 48 2.07 10.46 6.72
C CYS A 48 2.40 9.33 7.70
N LEU A 49 2.35 8.07 7.26
CA LEU A 49 2.54 6.89 8.11
C LEU A 49 4.00 6.45 8.14
N GLU A 50 4.44 5.79 9.21
CA GLU A 50 5.77 5.19 9.27
C GLU A 50 5.88 4.02 8.29
N MET A 51 4.84 3.18 8.23
CA MET A 51 4.82 1.93 7.47
C MET A 51 3.51 1.81 6.66
N PHE A 52 3.42 2.48 5.51
CA PHE A 52 2.32 2.26 4.56
C PHE A 52 2.79 1.41 3.39
N HIS A 53 2.14 0.26 3.20
CA HIS A 53 2.50 -0.70 2.18
C HIS A 53 1.48 -0.71 1.03
N VAL A 54 1.97 -0.77 -0.20
CA VAL A 54 1.16 -0.90 -1.42
C VAL A 54 1.38 -2.24 -2.09
N LEU A 55 0.34 -2.76 -2.75
CA LEU A 55 0.40 -4.00 -3.50
C LEU A 55 0.40 -3.72 -5.01
N ILE A 56 1.33 -4.31 -5.75
CA ILE A 56 1.38 -4.24 -7.22
C ILE A 56 1.29 -5.64 -7.83
N ASP A 57 0.87 -5.71 -9.09
CA ASP A 57 0.74 -6.97 -9.85
C ASP A 57 1.43 -6.90 -11.23
N SER A 58 2.18 -5.83 -11.51
CA SER A 58 2.83 -5.61 -12.81
C SER A 58 4.06 -4.72 -12.71
N GLU A 59 5.00 -4.92 -13.65
CA GLU A 59 6.19 -4.08 -13.78
C GLU A 59 5.86 -2.62 -14.14
N VAL A 60 4.77 -2.38 -14.87
CA VAL A 60 4.30 -1.03 -15.20
C VAL A 60 3.95 -0.25 -13.93
N ALA A 61 3.25 -0.88 -12.97
CA ALA A 61 2.97 -0.28 -11.68
C ALA A 61 4.24 0.06 -10.89
N LEU A 62 5.23 -0.84 -10.91
CA LEU A 62 6.53 -0.58 -10.28
C LEU A 62 7.25 0.61 -10.91
N ALA A 63 7.27 0.69 -12.24
CA ALA A 63 7.90 1.79 -12.97
C ALA A 63 7.23 3.14 -12.69
N GLU A 64 5.90 3.18 -12.54
CA GLU A 64 5.19 4.40 -12.15
C GLU A 64 5.51 4.83 -10.72
N LEU A 65 5.58 3.89 -9.77
CA LEU A 65 6.01 4.20 -8.40
C LEU A 65 7.45 4.72 -8.34
N ALA A 66 8.35 4.12 -9.12
CA ALA A 66 9.76 4.54 -9.17
C ALA A 66 9.95 5.99 -9.67
N LYS A 67 9.01 6.54 -10.45
CA LYS A 67 9.02 7.94 -10.89
C LYS A 67 8.61 8.92 -9.78
N ARG A 68 7.97 8.45 -8.71
CA ARG A 68 7.41 9.27 -7.63
C ARG A 68 8.30 9.16 -6.39
N ARG A 69 8.96 10.25 -6.02
CA ARG A 69 9.80 10.33 -4.82
C ARG A 69 8.96 10.77 -3.63
N LEU A 70 9.01 9.99 -2.54
CA LEU A 70 8.42 10.39 -1.26
C LEU A 70 9.28 11.47 -0.60
N LYS A 71 8.66 12.33 0.21
CA LYS A 71 9.35 13.29 1.07
C LYS A 71 10.26 12.62 2.09
N ASP A 72 11.16 13.42 2.64
CA ASP A 72 12.05 13.09 3.78
C ASP A 72 12.92 11.84 3.58
N GLY A 73 13.17 11.48 2.31
CA GLY A 73 13.99 10.31 1.96
C GLY A 73 13.30 8.97 2.19
N LYS A 74 11.98 8.95 2.45
CA LYS A 74 11.20 7.71 2.54
C LYS A 74 11.26 6.93 1.23
N SER A 75 11.19 5.61 1.34
CA SER A 75 11.06 4.69 0.21
C SER A 75 9.68 4.05 0.20
N TRP A 76 9.18 3.70 -0.97
CA TRP A 76 7.95 2.91 -1.09
C TRP A 76 8.13 1.53 -0.47
N LEU A 77 7.15 1.11 0.34
CA LEU A 77 7.05 -0.27 0.83
C LEU A 77 6.11 -1.04 -0.11
N VAL A 78 6.67 -1.88 -0.97
CA VAL A 78 5.95 -2.50 -2.08
C VAL A 78 5.90 -4.01 -1.91
N TRP A 79 4.71 -4.58 -2.07
CA TRP A 79 4.48 -6.02 -2.14
C TRP A 79 4.11 -6.42 -3.57
N LEU A 80 4.58 -7.59 -3.99
CA LEU A 80 4.21 -8.20 -5.27
C LEU A 80 3.08 -9.20 -5.06
N LYS A 81 1.97 -9.00 -5.76
CA LYS A 81 0.86 -9.95 -5.79
C LYS A 81 1.19 -11.12 -6.71
N VAL A 82 1.33 -12.29 -6.12
CA VAL A 82 1.48 -13.57 -6.83
C VAL A 82 0.12 -14.26 -6.94
N ASP A 83 -0.23 -14.71 -8.14
CA ASP A 83 -1.40 -15.53 -8.41
C ASP A 83 -1.09 -17.00 -8.15
N CYS A 84 -1.44 -17.45 -6.94
CA CYS A 84 -1.37 -18.87 -6.58
C CYS A 84 -2.62 -19.63 -7.05
N SER A 85 -2.96 -19.55 -8.34
CA SER A 85 -4.13 -20.21 -8.97
C SER A 85 -5.50 -19.71 -8.48
N ASN A 86 -5.59 -18.48 -7.97
CA ASN A 86 -6.87 -17.87 -7.58
C ASN A 86 -7.50 -17.02 -8.68
N GLY A 87 -6.77 -16.72 -9.76
CA GLY A 87 -7.26 -15.96 -10.91
C GLY A 87 -7.48 -14.47 -10.62
N ARG A 88 -6.84 -13.94 -9.57
CA ARG A 88 -7.01 -12.55 -9.10
C ARG A 88 -5.70 -11.75 -9.14
N GLY A 89 -4.59 -12.36 -9.54
CA GLY A 89 -3.31 -11.69 -9.78
C GLY A 89 -2.92 -11.81 -11.26
N LYS A 90 -1.94 -11.02 -11.69
CA LYS A 90 -1.43 -11.09 -13.08
C LYS A 90 -0.10 -11.82 -13.20
N LEU A 91 0.63 -11.96 -12.11
CA LEU A 91 1.92 -12.64 -12.07
C LEU A 91 1.73 -14.03 -11.45
N SER A 92 2.09 -15.09 -12.17
CA SER A 92 1.99 -16.49 -11.74
C SER A 92 3.35 -17.17 -11.67
#